data_AF-A0A969F0K8-F1
#
_entry.id   AF-A0A969F0K8-F1
#
_cell.length_a   1.000
_cell.length_b   1.000
_cell.length_c   1.000
_cell.angle_alpha   90.00
_cell.angle_beta   90.00
_cell.angle_gamma   90.00
#
_symmetry.space_group_name_H-M   'P 1'
#
loop_
_entity.id
_entity.type
_entity.pdbx_description
1 polymer ?
#
loop_
_entity_poly.entity_id
_entity_poly.type
_entity_poly.pdbx_seq_one_letter_code
_entity_poly.pdbx_strand_id
1 'polypeptide(L)'
;MDRMRPAPDNVVLIVDGLPTMGTKAPRSATVNGRQRLGFFNDAVRDLELNVPMNIILLPMEGDPLAAGSYWGLAHLTKGSFLSPSRDWP
;
A
#
# COMPACT_ATOMS: atom_id res chain seq x y z
N MET A 1 0.95 17.71 8.04
CA MET A 1 1.72 16.46 8.09
C MET A 1 3.17 16.83 8.33
N ASP A 2 3.75 16.38 9.42
CA ASP A 2 5.19 16.53 9.67
C ASP A 2 5.97 15.83 8.55
N ARG A 3 6.90 16.54 7.92
CA ARG A 3 7.74 16.01 6.84
C ARG A 3 9.03 15.49 7.44
N MET A 4 9.42 14.27 7.09
CA MET A 4 10.73 13.72 7.46
C MET A 4 11.83 14.62 6.87
N ARG A 5 12.81 14.99 7.69
CA ARG A 5 13.97 15.80 7.27
C ARG A 5 15.25 15.09 7.73
N PRO A 6 16.09 14.60 6.79
CA PRO A 6 15.89 14.63 5.34
C PRO A 6 14.72 13.76 4.87
N ALA A 7 14.27 13.98 3.63
CA ALA A 7 13.30 13.07 3.01
C ALA A 7 13.91 11.68 2.84
N PRO A 8 13.11 10.61 2.88
CA PRO A 8 13.62 9.26 2.68
C PRO A 8 14.09 9.04 1.23
N ASP A 9 15.20 8.33 1.06
CA ASP A 9 15.72 7.93 -0.26
C ASP A 9 15.14 6.60 -0.76
N ASN A 10 14.53 5.81 0.14
CA ASN A 10 13.90 4.53 -0.16
C ASN A 10 12.83 4.20 0.89
N VAL A 11 11.68 3.66 0.47
CA VAL A 11 10.60 3.22 1.35
C VAL A 11 10.39 1.73 1.20
N VAL A 12 10.38 1.00 2.32
CA VAL A 12 9.96 -0.41 2.37
C VAL A 12 8.58 -0.46 3.02
N LEU A 13 7.59 -0.95 2.27
CA LEU A 13 6.21 -1.09 2.72
C LEU A 13 5.87 -2.57 2.90
N ILE A 14 5.58 -2.97 4.12
CA ILE A 14 5.14 -4.33 4.46
C ILE A 14 3.64 -4.27 4.74
N VAL A 15 2.86 -5.03 3.98
CA VAL A 15 1.40 -4.98 4.00
C VAL A 15 0.81 -6.37 3.86
N ASP A 16 -0.43 -6.52 4.30
CA ASP A 16 -1.19 -7.76 4.26
C ASP A 16 -2.52 -7.61 3.47
N GLY A 17 -2.80 -6.42 2.93
CA GLY A 17 -3.95 -6.13 2.09
C GLY A 17 -4.12 -4.63 1.86
N LEU A 18 -5.18 -4.24 1.13
CA LEU A 18 -5.51 -2.84 0.91
C LEU A 18 -5.94 -2.15 2.20
N PRO A 19 -5.65 -0.84 2.35
CA PRO A 19 -6.06 -0.06 3.51
C PRO A 19 -7.57 -0.12 3.73
N THR A 20 -7.96 -0.16 5.00
CA THR A 20 -9.37 -0.17 5.45
C THR A 20 -9.82 1.17 5.99
N MET A 21 -8.91 2.14 6.11
CA MET A 21 -9.17 3.47 6.65
C MET A 21 -8.55 4.53 5.74
N GLY A 22 -9.23 5.69 5.65
CA GLY A 22 -8.71 6.90 5.03
C GLY A 22 -8.43 7.98 6.07
N THR A 23 -8.33 9.23 5.61
CA THR A 23 -8.05 10.40 6.48
C THR A 23 -9.22 10.85 7.35
N LYS A 24 -10.44 10.38 7.04
CA LYS A 24 -11.66 10.70 7.79
C LYS A 24 -12.08 9.51 8.65
N ALA A 25 -12.68 9.81 9.80
CA ALA A 25 -13.24 8.78 10.68
C ALA A 25 -14.24 7.89 9.90
N PRO A 26 -14.17 6.56 10.09
CA PRO A 26 -15.04 5.61 9.40
C PRO A 26 -16.49 5.85 9.81
N ARG A 27 -17.40 5.84 8.82
CA ARG A 27 -18.85 5.97 9.04
C ARG A 27 -19.55 4.62 9.32
N SER A 28 -18.83 3.51 9.15
CA SER A 28 -19.32 2.15 9.30
C SER A 28 -18.21 1.27 9.90
N ALA A 29 -18.60 0.20 10.60
CA ALA A 29 -17.67 -0.81 11.11
C ALA A 29 -17.07 -1.71 10.02
N THR A 30 -17.64 -1.70 8.81
CA THR A 30 -17.21 -2.56 7.70
C THR A 30 -16.89 -1.74 6.45
N VAL A 31 -15.93 -2.24 5.66
CA VAL A 31 -15.51 -1.65 4.39
C VAL A 31 -15.52 -2.72 3.31
N ASN A 32 -16.04 -2.38 2.13
CA ASN A 32 -16.03 -3.27 0.96
C ASN A 32 -14.76 -3.08 0.11
N GLY A 33 -14.49 -4.00 -0.82
CA GLY A 33 -13.31 -3.96 -1.67
C GLY A 33 -13.14 -2.66 -2.49
N ARG A 34 -14.24 -2.07 -2.96
CA ARG A 34 -14.20 -0.80 -3.70
C ARG A 34 -13.77 0.37 -2.82
N GLN A 35 -14.24 0.40 -1.57
CA GLN A 35 -13.82 1.42 -0.60
C GLN A 35 -12.34 1.29 -0.26
N ARG A 36 -11.86 0.05 -0.06
CA ARG A 36 -10.43 -0.22 0.20
C ARG A 36 -9.53 0.24 -0.94
N LEU A 37 -9.93 -0.03 -2.19
CA LEU A 37 -9.22 0.49 -3.36
C LEU A 37 -9.27 2.02 -3.43
N GLY A 38 -10.38 2.64 -3.02
CA GLY A 38 -10.50 4.09 -2.88
C GLY A 38 -9.48 4.67 -1.91
N PHE A 39 -9.38 4.09 -0.70
CA PHE A 39 -8.40 4.51 0.30
C PHE A 39 -6.96 4.35 -0.20
N PHE A 40 -6.67 3.27 -0.92
CA PHE A 40 -5.38 3.07 -1.55
C PHE A 40 -5.06 4.18 -2.56
N ASN A 41 -5.99 4.47 -3.47
CA ASN A 41 -5.78 5.49 -4.50
C ASN A 41 -5.62 6.89 -3.89
N ASP A 42 -6.38 7.21 -2.85
CA ASP A 42 -6.24 8.49 -2.14
C ASP A 42 -4.88 8.58 -1.44
N ALA A 43 -4.42 7.51 -0.77
CA ALA A 43 -3.09 7.47 -0.18
C ALA A 43 -1.98 7.64 -1.23
N VAL A 44 -2.10 6.98 -2.39
CA VAL A 44 -1.10 7.09 -3.47
C VAL A 44 -1.03 8.50 -4.06
N ARG A 45 -2.15 9.24 -4.11
CA ARG A 45 -2.15 10.64 -4.57
C ARG A 45 -1.39 11.57 -3.63
N ASP A 46 -1.36 11.26 -2.35
CA ASP A 46 -0.68 12.06 -1.34
C ASP A 46 0.83 11.74 -1.24
N LEU A 47 1.30 10.66 -1.89
CA LEU A 47 2.71 10.28 -1.89
C LEU A 47 3.54 11.13 -2.86
N GLU A 48 4.76 11.48 -2.43
CA GLU A 48 5.79 12.03 -3.29
C GLU A 48 6.39 10.87 -4.13
N LEU A 49 5.89 10.70 -5.38
CA LEU A 49 6.22 9.58 -6.30
C LEU A 49 7.70 9.50 -6.76
N ASN A 50 8.57 10.32 -6.18
CA ASN A 50 9.97 10.45 -6.51
C ASN A 50 10.88 9.54 -5.68
N VAL A 51 10.33 8.80 -4.70
CA VAL A 51 11.07 7.85 -3.86
C VAL A 51 10.68 6.42 -4.23
N PRO A 52 11.65 5.50 -4.46
CA PRO A 52 11.36 4.09 -4.73
C PRO A 52 10.57 3.43 -3.60
N MET A 53 9.47 2.76 -3.94
CA MET A 53 8.69 1.97 -3.01
C MET A 53 8.88 0.47 -3.22
N ASN A 54 9.55 -0.17 -2.27
CA ASN A 54 9.72 -1.61 -2.23
C ASN A 54 8.64 -2.23 -1.36
N ILE A 55 7.79 -3.07 -1.96
CA ILE A 55 6.59 -3.57 -1.31
C ILE A 55 6.70 -5.06 -1.06
N ILE A 56 6.43 -5.48 0.18
CA ILE A 56 6.30 -6.87 0.60
C ILE A 56 4.83 -7.10 0.96
N LEU A 57 4.11 -7.81 0.10
CA LEU A 57 2.72 -8.21 0.33
C LEU A 57 2.67 -9.60 0.95
N LEU A 58 2.44 -9.65 2.26
CA LEU A 58 2.28 -10.89 3.01
C LEU A 58 1.06 -11.67 2.50
N PRO A 59 1.16 -13.00 2.45
CA PRO A 59 0.11 -13.86 1.91
C PRO A 59 -1.11 -13.82 2.82
N MET A 60 -2.13 -13.07 2.42
CA MET A 60 -3.41 -12.99 3.09
C MET A 60 -4.54 -13.27 2.11
N GLU A 61 -5.50 -14.07 2.57
CA GLU A 61 -6.67 -14.44 1.81
C GLU A 61 -7.74 -13.34 1.94
N GLY A 62 -8.40 -12.99 0.83
CA GLY A 62 -9.54 -12.07 0.87
C GLY A 62 -9.30 -10.65 0.35
N ASP A 63 -8.16 -10.35 -0.28
CA ASP A 63 -7.99 -9.10 -1.03
C ASP A 63 -7.41 -9.33 -2.45
N PRO A 64 -8.27 -9.66 -3.43
CA PRO A 64 -7.82 -9.97 -4.79
C PRO A 64 -7.23 -8.76 -5.52
N LEU A 65 -7.46 -7.54 -5.03
CA LEU A 65 -6.98 -6.31 -5.67
C LEU A 65 -5.63 -5.84 -5.11
N ALA A 66 -5.26 -6.27 -3.90
CA ALA A 66 -4.02 -5.86 -3.24
C ALA A 66 -2.77 -6.09 -4.10
N ALA A 67 -2.58 -7.31 -4.63
CA ALA A 67 -1.38 -7.65 -5.40
C ALA A 67 -1.19 -6.74 -6.63
N GLY A 68 -2.24 -6.56 -7.42
CA GLY A 68 -2.19 -5.69 -8.62
C GLY A 68 -1.97 -4.21 -8.27
N SER A 69 -2.66 -3.72 -7.23
CA SER A 69 -2.52 -2.33 -6.76
C SER A 69 -1.10 -2.03 -6.28
N TYR A 70 -0.54 -2.88 -5.43
CA TYR A 70 0.81 -2.70 -4.89
C TYR A 70 1.90 -2.93 -5.94
N TRP A 71 1.74 -3.90 -6.85
CA TRP A 71 2.64 -4.03 -8.00
C TRP A 71 2.69 -2.75 -8.86
N GLY A 72 1.52 -2.17 -9.13
CA GLY A 72 1.44 -0.91 -9.87
C GLY A 72 2.16 0.24 -9.18
N LEU A 73 2.02 0.36 -7.85
CA LEU A 73 2.71 1.38 -7.06
C LEU A 73 4.24 1.20 -7.07
N ALA A 74 4.73 -0.03 -6.88
CA ALA A 74 6.16 -0.32 -7.01
C ALA A 74 6.68 0.04 -8.41
N HIS A 75 5.95 -0.33 -9.46
CA HIS A 75 6.34 -0.02 -10.84
C HIS A 75 6.42 1.48 -11.10
N LEU A 76 5.40 2.24 -10.70
CA LEU A 76 5.35 3.70 -10.88
C LEU A 76 6.48 4.44 -10.16
N THR A 77 6.90 3.94 -9.01
CA THR A 77 7.97 4.54 -8.19
C THR A 77 9.36 3.97 -8.48
N LYS A 78 9.48 3.04 -9.46
CA LYS A 78 10.72 2.31 -9.77
C LYS A 78 11.27 1.49 -8.59
N GLY A 79 10.39 1.01 -7.72
CA GLY A 79 10.71 0.05 -6.67
C GLY A 79 10.44 -1.39 -7.09
N SER A 80 10.44 -2.29 -6.10
CA SER A 80 10.24 -3.73 -6.27
C SER A 80 8.97 -4.21 -5.58
N PHE A 81 8.41 -5.33 -6.05
CA PHE A 81 7.27 -5.99 -5.43
C PHE A 81 7.61 -7.45 -5.15
N LEU A 82 7.34 -7.89 -3.92
CA LEU A 82 7.52 -9.26 -3.46
C LEU A 82 6.24 -9.72 -2.76
N SER A 83 5.75 -10.92 -3.08
CA SER A 83 4.70 -11.58 -2.30
C SER A 83 5.22 -12.94 -1.86
N PRO A 84 5.74 -13.06 -0.63
CA PRO A 84 6.32 -14.31 -0.15
C PRO A 84 5.24 -15.39 0.01
N SER A 85 5.66 -16.66 -0.09
CA SER A 85 4.79 -17.79 0.25
C SER A 85 4.46 -17.78 1.74
N ARG A 86 3.39 -18.48 2.15
CA ARG A 86 2.97 -18.59 3.56
C ARG A 86 4.07 -19.18 4.45
N ASP A 87 4.92 -20.02 3.89
CA ASP A 87 5.95 -20.78 4.60
C ASP A 87 7.32 -20.08 4.60
N TRP A 88 7.39 -18.80 4.20
CA TRP A 88 8.61 -17.99 4.24
C TRP A 88 9.08 -17.74 5.70
N PRO A 89 10.41 -17.73 5.98
CA PRO A 89 11.52 -17.76 5.02
C PRO A 89 11.78 -19.11 4.39
#